data_AF-A0A5J4VIZ2-F1
#
_entry.id   AF-A0A5J4VIZ2-F1
#
_cell.length_a   1.000
_cell.length_b   1.000
_cell.length_c   1.000
_cell.angle_alpha   90.00
_cell.angle_beta   90.00
_cell.angle_gamma   90.00
#
_symmetry.space_group_name_H-M   'P 1'
#
loop_
_entity.id
_entity.type
_entity.pdbx_description
1 polymer ?
#
loop_
_entity_poly.entity_id
_entity_poly.type
_entity_poly.pdbx_seq_one_letter_code
_entity_poly.pdbx_strand_id
1 'polypeptide(L)'
;MREITDSIMRMKIINHIKSLLSDSDDYVKEKAQNGLKYLKLNSEHSDNLIHGDAIISIFLLIQAGSSTTKESDPHPHYESIQACNGIKKIFALFQKNVSKYSRDRAAFCIGFLFKAREITDPVMRQEIINHLKSLLNDLNDLAKERAKNALKYLAQNAVNRCDILNETELIKIEQDLKLSFEGTEEQKKDILKKQETDLLLIQVILKGRNDDELRKWILSTGIIESLLFIFSNRDLISITQTYSSAFFQLTNNLSDEVKLLIYNKKPYPGLIRLLEHTDNLISGDAIISIFLILWAGANTTKKSDTNPHPHYESIQACDGLKKIIALFQKNVSKYSRDRSAFCIGFLFKAREITDPMMRQEIINHLKSLLNDQNDLAKERAKNALKYLALNAVNRSEIMQNFDLKTMAKNLLKELKVSEQEKQEIIKTQEFDCQLLYSLLFKIEDFQLRIEAINAGIIDALLHIFASRDLDYISKPYVVGFFIFTHPYSIPFSQLLIGKSPFPSLLRLLDHKDEQVVCEILASIDNIIYAGAIGTELTSQHPYYTGLASAGGIEKIYSVFKKTTDQYNIVPSAICLGIVLRAQEIKDSTMRKEIIEQLKSTVDDPDEETRNESRLSLKCLSQNQVNKTDIESNGFIIPE
;
A
#
# COMPACT_ATOMS: atom_id res chain seq x y z
N MET A 1 30.83 5.18 -58.50
CA MET A 1 30.01 6.21 -57.82
C MET A 1 30.91 6.89 -56.82
N ARG A 2 31.34 8.13 -57.11
CA ARG A 2 32.34 8.84 -56.29
C ARG A 2 31.66 9.39 -55.03
N GLU A 3 32.22 9.03 -53.87
CA GLU A 3 31.95 9.64 -52.57
C GLU A 3 32.11 11.16 -52.67
N ILE A 4 31.05 11.89 -52.36
CA ILE A 4 31.12 13.32 -52.13
C ILE A 4 31.54 13.48 -50.67
N THR A 5 32.81 13.79 -50.43
CA THR A 5 33.29 14.11 -49.09
C THR A 5 32.69 15.43 -48.61
N ASP A 6 32.28 15.46 -47.34
CA ASP A 6 31.66 16.57 -46.60
C ASP A 6 32.38 17.93 -46.79
N SER A 7 33.71 17.89 -47.02
CA SER A 7 34.55 19.08 -47.30
C SER A 7 34.20 19.81 -48.61
N ILE A 8 33.84 19.08 -49.68
CA ILE A 8 33.54 19.67 -51.00
C ILE A 8 32.16 20.33 -50.96
N MET A 9 31.21 19.72 -50.26
CA MET A 9 29.86 20.26 -50.08
C MET A 9 29.89 21.52 -49.23
N ARG A 10 30.69 21.52 -48.14
CA ARG A 10 30.92 22.70 -47.29
C ARG A 10 31.55 23.86 -48.07
N MET A 11 32.54 23.60 -48.93
CA MET A 11 33.18 24.63 -49.75
C MET A 11 32.18 25.27 -50.73
N LYS A 12 31.30 24.48 -51.34
CA LYS A 12 30.25 24.97 -52.24
C LYS A 12 29.22 25.82 -51.51
N ILE A 13 28.81 25.43 -50.30
CA ILE A 13 27.88 26.20 -49.46
C ILE A 13 28.49 27.55 -49.04
N ILE A 14 29.76 27.56 -48.61
CA ILE A 14 30.45 28.80 -48.24
C ILE A 14 30.56 29.76 -49.44
N ASN A 15 30.92 29.23 -50.62
CA ASN A 15 31.04 30.06 -51.82
C ASN A 15 29.70 30.61 -52.28
N HIS A 16 28.62 29.81 -52.15
CA HIS A 16 27.28 30.27 -52.44
C HIS A 16 26.83 31.38 -51.49
N ILE A 17 27.04 31.22 -50.17
CA ILE A 17 26.67 32.25 -49.18
C ILE A 17 27.51 33.53 -49.39
N LYS A 18 28.79 33.42 -49.76
CA LYS A 18 29.60 34.59 -50.12
C LYS A 18 29.07 35.34 -51.35
N SER A 19 28.53 34.63 -52.34
CA SER A 19 27.92 35.26 -53.53
C SER A 19 26.67 36.08 -53.20
N LEU A 20 25.98 35.75 -52.10
CA LEU A 20 24.80 36.47 -51.62
C LEU A 20 25.15 37.78 -50.88
N LEU A 21 26.43 38.06 -50.61
CA LEU A 21 26.87 39.33 -50.02
C LEU A 21 26.80 40.51 -51.01
N SER A 22 26.75 40.22 -52.30
CA SER A 22 26.57 41.20 -53.38
C SER A 22 25.11 41.35 -53.82
N ASP A 23 24.16 40.71 -53.13
CA ASP A 23 22.74 40.78 -53.47
C ASP A 23 22.19 42.20 -53.26
N SER A 24 21.28 42.67 -54.12
CA SER A 24 20.67 44.00 -54.01
C SER A 24 19.72 44.14 -52.81
N ASP A 25 19.26 43.04 -52.23
CA ASP A 25 18.39 43.02 -51.06
C ASP A 25 19.22 43.03 -49.74
N ASP A 26 19.03 44.08 -48.93
CA ASP A 26 19.77 44.27 -47.69
C ASP A 26 19.44 43.22 -46.62
N TYR A 27 18.24 42.63 -46.64
CA TYR A 27 17.89 41.50 -45.77
C TYR A 27 18.69 40.25 -46.14
N VAL A 28 18.85 39.99 -47.45
CA VAL A 28 19.63 38.84 -47.96
C VAL A 28 21.11 39.02 -47.60
N LYS A 29 21.66 40.23 -47.74
CA LYS A 29 23.03 40.55 -47.30
C LYS A 29 23.21 40.32 -45.80
N GLU A 30 22.30 40.80 -44.96
CA GLU A 30 22.38 40.64 -43.50
C GLU A 30 22.34 39.15 -43.11
N LYS A 31 21.49 38.35 -43.75
CA LYS A 31 21.43 36.89 -43.53
C LYS A 31 22.67 36.17 -44.04
N ALA A 32 23.25 36.59 -45.16
CA ALA A 32 24.50 36.03 -45.67
C ALA A 32 25.69 36.35 -44.75
N GLN A 33 25.77 37.57 -44.20
CA GLN A 33 26.77 37.97 -43.20
C GLN A 33 26.64 37.17 -41.91
N ASN A 34 25.41 37.02 -41.40
CA ASN A 34 25.12 36.18 -40.23
C ASN A 34 25.46 34.71 -40.49
N GLY A 35 25.10 34.16 -41.65
CA GLY A 35 25.42 32.78 -42.06
C GLY A 35 26.92 32.50 -42.10
N LEU A 36 27.73 33.44 -42.61
CA LEU A 36 29.20 33.34 -42.58
C LEU A 36 29.77 33.46 -41.16
N LYS A 37 29.17 34.28 -40.30
CA LYS A 37 29.53 34.39 -38.88
C LYS A 37 29.27 33.09 -38.12
N TYR A 38 28.13 32.44 -38.35
CA TYR A 38 27.82 31.11 -37.78
C TYR A 38 28.75 30.01 -38.31
N LEU A 39 29.11 30.02 -39.59
CA LEU A 39 30.05 29.05 -40.16
C LEU A 39 31.48 29.22 -39.64
N LYS A 40 31.87 30.45 -39.28
CA LYS A 40 33.15 30.78 -38.63
C LYS A 40 33.17 30.38 -37.14
N LEU A 41 32.03 30.52 -36.44
CA LEU A 41 31.84 29.99 -35.08
C LEU A 41 31.87 28.44 -35.06
N ASN A 42 31.31 27.78 -36.09
CA ASN A 42 31.34 26.32 -36.23
C ASN A 42 32.74 25.75 -36.58
N SER A 43 33.70 26.55 -37.04
CA SER A 43 35.10 26.10 -37.16
C SER A 43 35.88 26.18 -35.85
N GLU A 44 35.31 26.77 -34.80
CA GLU A 44 35.94 26.97 -33.49
C GLU A 44 35.20 26.23 -32.35
N HIS A 45 34.12 25.49 -32.62
CA HIS A 45 33.54 24.60 -31.64
C HIS A 45 34.42 23.38 -31.44
N SER A 46 35.16 23.33 -30.32
CA SER A 46 35.87 22.10 -29.92
C SER A 46 34.91 20.91 -29.99
N ASP A 47 35.31 19.80 -30.60
CA ASP A 47 34.49 18.59 -30.79
C ASP A 47 33.77 18.12 -29.51
N ASN A 48 34.33 18.48 -28.35
CA ASN A 48 33.80 18.24 -27.02
C ASN A 48 32.42 18.90 -26.77
N LEU A 49 32.19 20.09 -27.32
CA LEU A 49 30.91 20.81 -27.20
C LEU A 49 29.84 20.16 -28.08
N ILE A 50 30.20 19.76 -29.32
CA ILE A 50 29.28 19.10 -30.26
C ILE A 50 28.82 17.74 -29.69
N HIS A 51 29.76 16.94 -29.17
CA HIS A 51 29.42 15.69 -28.49
C HIS A 51 28.55 15.92 -27.25
N GLY A 52 28.83 16.98 -26.48
CA GLY A 52 28.04 17.40 -25.32
C GLY A 52 26.59 17.73 -25.67
N ASP A 53 26.38 18.57 -26.68
CA ASP A 53 25.05 19.02 -27.13
C ASP A 53 24.23 17.88 -27.75
N ALA A 54 24.88 16.99 -28.48
CA ALA A 54 24.23 15.81 -29.02
C ALA A 54 23.76 14.86 -27.89
N ILE A 55 24.64 14.54 -26.93
CA ILE A 55 24.28 13.57 -25.89
C ILE A 55 23.24 14.10 -24.92
N ILE A 56 23.25 15.40 -24.59
CA ILE A 56 22.18 15.97 -23.76
C ILE A 56 20.83 15.95 -24.48
N SER A 57 20.81 16.25 -25.77
CA SER A 57 19.57 16.23 -26.56
C SER A 57 18.97 14.82 -26.60
N ILE A 58 19.82 13.80 -26.83
CA ILE A 58 19.41 12.40 -26.78
C ILE A 58 18.91 12.03 -25.38
N PHE A 59 19.63 12.42 -24.33
CA PHE A 59 19.23 12.13 -22.96
C PHE A 59 17.87 12.73 -22.61
N LEU A 60 17.58 13.97 -23.01
CA LEU A 60 16.30 14.61 -22.73
C LEU A 60 15.12 13.89 -23.39
N LEU A 61 15.31 13.39 -24.62
CA LEU A 61 14.30 12.56 -25.30
C LEU A 61 14.09 11.22 -24.58
N ILE A 62 15.18 10.57 -24.16
CA ILE A 62 15.12 9.33 -23.38
C ILE A 62 14.41 9.59 -22.03
N GLN A 63 14.78 10.66 -21.33
CA GLN A 63 14.18 11.02 -20.06
C GLN A 63 12.66 11.22 -20.21
N ALA A 64 12.22 11.96 -21.23
CA ALA A 64 10.80 12.15 -21.53
C ALA A 64 10.10 10.83 -21.88
N GLY A 65 10.74 9.95 -22.68
CA GLY A 65 10.21 8.62 -22.98
C GLY A 65 10.03 7.78 -21.72
N SER A 66 10.97 7.84 -20.77
CA SER A 66 10.92 7.04 -19.54
C SER A 66 9.70 7.33 -18.65
N SER A 67 9.15 8.54 -18.72
CA SER A 67 7.94 8.94 -17.98
C SER A 67 6.62 8.51 -18.63
N THR A 68 6.66 7.96 -19.85
CA THR A 68 5.46 7.50 -20.57
C THR A 68 5.10 6.03 -20.29
N THR A 69 5.95 5.30 -19.54
CA THR A 69 5.81 3.86 -19.28
C THR A 69 6.03 3.57 -17.79
N LYS A 70 5.45 2.47 -17.26
CA LYS A 70 5.67 2.09 -15.85
C LYS A 70 7.12 1.70 -15.63
N GLU A 71 7.60 1.73 -14.38
CA GLU A 71 9.00 1.40 -14.06
C GLU A 71 9.38 -0.03 -14.45
N SER A 72 8.42 -0.96 -14.34
CA SER A 72 8.54 -2.36 -14.73
C SER A 72 8.63 -2.60 -16.23
N ASP A 73 8.32 -1.59 -17.06
CA ASP A 73 8.22 -1.75 -18.51
C ASP A 73 9.53 -1.34 -19.19
N PRO A 74 9.92 -2.02 -20.28
CA PRO A 74 11.06 -1.61 -21.09
C PRO A 74 10.94 -0.18 -21.60
N HIS A 75 12.08 0.49 -21.79
CA HIS A 75 12.10 1.86 -22.31
C HIS A 75 11.53 1.95 -23.74
N PRO A 76 10.60 2.89 -24.04
CA PRO A 76 9.89 2.93 -25.34
C PRO A 76 10.79 3.29 -26.53
N HIS A 77 11.94 3.92 -26.27
CA HIS A 77 12.90 4.31 -27.32
C HIS A 77 14.09 3.36 -27.48
N TYR A 78 14.13 2.24 -26.74
CA TYR A 78 15.27 1.33 -26.81
C TYR A 78 15.53 0.86 -28.24
N GLU A 79 14.51 0.31 -28.90
CA GLU A 79 14.66 -0.27 -30.24
C GLU A 79 15.06 0.78 -31.28
N SER A 80 14.49 1.98 -31.20
CA SER A 80 14.84 3.09 -32.10
C SER A 80 16.31 3.53 -31.97
N ILE A 81 16.84 3.58 -30.73
CA ILE A 81 18.26 3.91 -30.49
C ILE A 81 19.16 2.74 -30.92
N GLN A 82 18.73 1.50 -30.69
CA GLN A 82 19.50 0.32 -31.07
C GLN A 82 19.62 0.18 -32.60
N ALA A 83 18.54 0.47 -33.35
CA ALA A 83 18.52 0.36 -34.82
C ALA A 83 19.60 1.19 -35.54
N CYS A 84 20.07 2.28 -34.93
CA CYS A 84 21.13 3.13 -35.49
C CYS A 84 22.52 2.90 -34.85
N ASN A 85 22.69 1.76 -34.16
CA ASN A 85 23.84 1.44 -33.30
C ASN A 85 24.10 2.50 -32.21
N GLY A 86 23.04 3.19 -31.78
CA GLY A 86 23.12 4.30 -30.83
C GLY A 86 23.65 3.87 -29.48
N ILE A 87 23.27 2.70 -28.97
CA ILE A 87 23.75 2.17 -27.68
C ILE A 87 25.28 2.01 -27.68
N LYS A 88 25.83 1.34 -28.71
CA LYS A 88 27.28 1.17 -28.87
C LYS A 88 28.02 2.50 -28.99
N LYS A 89 27.44 3.48 -29.72
CA LYS A 89 28.03 4.83 -29.87
C LYS A 89 28.02 5.63 -28.57
N ILE A 90 26.91 5.56 -27.81
CA ILE A 90 26.78 6.21 -26.51
C ILE A 90 27.78 5.61 -25.53
N PHE A 91 27.92 4.28 -25.50
CA PHE A 91 28.91 3.62 -24.63
C PHE A 91 30.35 3.95 -25.04
N ALA A 92 30.66 3.99 -26.34
CA ALA A 92 31.97 4.45 -26.81
C ALA A 92 32.27 5.91 -26.39
N LEU A 93 31.27 6.80 -26.42
CA LEU A 93 31.41 8.18 -25.92
C LEU A 93 31.69 8.20 -24.40
N PHE A 94 31.00 7.35 -23.64
CA PHE A 94 31.26 7.17 -22.20
C PHE A 94 32.72 6.74 -21.95
N GLN A 95 33.20 5.73 -22.68
CA GLN A 95 34.57 5.20 -22.52
C GLN A 95 35.65 6.21 -22.94
N LYS A 96 35.38 7.05 -23.95
CA LYS A 96 36.30 8.12 -24.34
C LYS A 96 36.54 9.14 -23.21
N ASN A 97 35.60 9.29 -22.26
CA ASN A 97 35.72 10.16 -21.09
C ASN A 97 36.19 11.59 -21.44
N VAL A 98 35.67 12.15 -22.54
CA VAL A 98 36.10 13.43 -23.10
C VAL A 98 35.86 14.59 -22.12
N SER A 99 34.74 14.53 -21.40
CA SER A 99 34.40 15.47 -20.33
C SER A 99 33.48 14.81 -19.32
N LYS A 100 33.51 15.26 -18.05
CA LYS A 100 32.54 14.83 -17.04
C LYS A 100 31.10 14.99 -17.55
N TYR A 101 30.81 16.13 -18.17
CA TYR A 101 29.50 16.44 -18.73
C TYR A 101 29.00 15.35 -19.68
N SER A 102 29.80 15.03 -20.71
CA SER A 102 29.43 14.05 -21.75
C SER A 102 29.39 12.63 -21.21
N ARG A 103 30.33 12.27 -20.34
CA ARG A 103 30.39 10.95 -19.71
C ARG A 103 29.18 10.68 -18.81
N ASP A 104 28.81 11.62 -17.95
CA ASP A 104 27.63 11.49 -17.08
C ASP A 104 26.36 11.28 -17.89
N ARG A 105 26.16 12.07 -18.96
CA ARG A 105 24.98 11.97 -19.82
C ARG A 105 24.96 10.68 -20.62
N ALA A 106 26.10 10.21 -21.09
CA ALA A 106 26.19 8.90 -21.74
C ALA A 106 25.79 7.78 -20.76
N ALA A 107 26.26 7.83 -19.52
CA ALA A 107 25.85 6.88 -18.48
C ALA A 107 24.35 6.96 -18.17
N PHE A 108 23.78 8.18 -18.06
CA PHE A 108 22.34 8.35 -17.86
C PHE A 108 21.52 7.81 -19.03
N CYS A 109 21.93 8.05 -20.27
CA CYS A 109 21.28 7.48 -21.45
C CYS A 109 21.21 5.95 -21.37
N ILE A 110 22.33 5.28 -21.08
CA ILE A 110 22.37 3.82 -20.96
C ILE A 110 21.49 3.35 -19.80
N GLY A 111 21.63 3.95 -18.61
CA GLY A 111 20.83 3.56 -17.44
C GLY A 111 19.32 3.71 -17.64
N PHE A 112 18.87 4.75 -18.36
CA PHE A 112 17.47 4.94 -18.68
C PHE A 112 16.98 4.03 -19.82
N LEU A 113 17.80 3.82 -20.87
CA LEU A 113 17.42 2.94 -21.97
C LEU A 113 17.25 1.49 -21.51
N PHE A 114 18.12 1.01 -20.63
CA PHE A 114 18.06 -0.34 -20.08
C PHE A 114 17.09 -0.47 -18.88
N LYS A 115 16.12 0.43 -18.77
CA LYS A 115 14.97 0.28 -17.86
C LYS A 115 14.31 -1.09 -18.06
N ALA A 116 14.20 -1.85 -16.97
CA ALA A 116 13.64 -3.21 -16.95
C ALA A 116 14.27 -4.19 -17.97
N ARG A 117 15.47 -3.91 -18.47
CA ARG A 117 16.17 -4.71 -19.48
C ARG A 117 17.60 -5.02 -19.03
N GLU A 118 18.04 -6.24 -19.27
CA GLU A 118 19.41 -6.64 -18.98
C GLU A 118 20.41 -5.90 -19.89
N ILE A 119 21.49 -5.37 -19.33
CA ILE A 119 22.68 -5.00 -20.10
C ILE A 119 23.49 -6.28 -20.32
N THR A 120 23.36 -6.93 -21.48
CA THR A 120 23.98 -8.24 -21.73
C THR A 120 25.51 -8.20 -21.83
N ASP A 121 26.08 -7.05 -22.18
CA ASP A 121 27.53 -6.82 -22.16
C ASP A 121 28.00 -6.59 -20.71
N PRO A 122 28.76 -7.53 -20.09
CA PRO A 122 29.15 -7.42 -18.70
C PRO A 122 30.12 -6.25 -18.44
N VAL A 123 30.94 -5.87 -19.42
CA VAL A 123 31.87 -4.72 -19.28
C VAL A 123 31.07 -3.43 -19.25
N MET A 124 30.14 -3.27 -20.19
CA MET A 124 29.24 -2.11 -20.21
C MET A 124 28.43 -2.02 -18.92
N ARG A 125 27.86 -3.15 -18.48
CA ARG A 125 27.05 -3.20 -17.26
C ARG A 125 27.85 -2.75 -16.05
N GLN A 126 29.04 -3.32 -15.83
CA GLN A 126 29.89 -3.00 -14.69
C GLN A 126 30.37 -1.54 -14.71
N GLU A 127 30.85 -1.05 -15.86
CA GLU A 127 31.37 0.32 -15.97
C GLU A 127 30.28 1.37 -15.75
N ILE A 128 29.10 1.15 -16.33
CA ILE A 128 27.96 2.07 -16.20
C ILE A 128 27.42 2.07 -14.77
N ILE A 129 27.22 0.90 -14.16
CA ILE A 129 26.77 0.79 -12.76
C ILE A 129 27.76 1.50 -11.83
N ASN A 130 29.06 1.25 -11.96
CA ASN A 130 30.08 1.86 -11.11
C ASN A 130 30.11 3.38 -11.26
N HIS A 131 30.00 3.89 -12.48
CA HIS A 131 29.95 5.33 -12.72
C HIS A 131 28.69 5.96 -12.09
N LEU A 132 27.52 5.34 -12.29
CA LEU A 132 26.27 5.83 -11.70
C LEU A 132 26.30 5.79 -10.16
N LYS A 133 26.88 4.74 -9.55
CA LYS A 133 27.10 4.68 -8.09
C LYS A 133 27.95 5.86 -7.61
N SER A 134 29.04 6.18 -8.31
CA SER A 134 29.91 7.30 -7.94
C SER A 134 29.19 8.66 -7.95
N LEU A 135 28.16 8.81 -8.80
CA LEU A 135 27.36 10.02 -8.93
C LEU A 135 26.31 10.19 -7.82
N LEU A 136 26.08 9.19 -6.96
CA LEU A 136 25.22 9.35 -5.78
C LEU A 136 25.76 10.37 -4.76
N ASN A 137 27.04 10.71 -4.90
CA ASN A 137 27.80 11.66 -4.10
C ASN A 137 28.18 12.94 -4.84
N ASP A 138 27.62 13.17 -6.03
CA ASP A 138 27.94 14.34 -6.81
C ASP A 138 27.47 15.62 -6.11
N LEU A 139 28.22 16.70 -6.25
CA LEU A 139 27.84 18.03 -5.74
C LEU A 139 26.67 18.63 -6.51
N ASN A 140 26.41 18.14 -7.73
CA ASN A 140 25.28 18.55 -8.55
C ASN A 140 24.05 17.69 -8.24
N ASP A 141 23.07 18.27 -7.57
CA ASP A 141 21.82 17.58 -7.20
C ASP A 141 21.09 16.95 -8.40
N LEU A 142 21.10 17.62 -9.56
CA LEU A 142 20.47 17.10 -10.77
C LEU A 142 21.18 15.84 -11.30
N ALA A 143 22.52 15.80 -11.23
CA ALA A 143 23.29 14.60 -11.58
C ALA A 143 23.02 13.45 -10.61
N LYS A 144 22.96 13.75 -9.31
CA LYS A 144 22.62 12.79 -8.25
C LYS A 144 21.23 12.19 -8.46
N GLU A 145 20.20 13.02 -8.71
CA GLU A 145 18.84 12.54 -8.97
C GLU A 145 18.73 11.72 -10.27
N ARG A 146 19.44 12.11 -11.33
CA ARG A 146 19.50 11.31 -12.57
C ARG A 146 20.20 9.97 -12.36
N ALA A 147 21.27 9.93 -11.56
CA ALA A 147 21.95 8.68 -11.22
C ALA A 147 21.03 7.74 -10.41
N LYS A 148 20.31 8.27 -9.42
CA LYS A 148 19.30 7.51 -8.66
C LYS A 148 18.25 6.89 -9.59
N ASN A 149 17.68 7.67 -10.50
CA ASN A 149 16.68 7.19 -11.45
C ASN A 149 17.24 6.13 -12.41
N ALA A 150 18.45 6.35 -12.93
CA ALA A 150 19.13 5.39 -13.80
C ALA A 150 19.37 4.05 -13.09
N LEU A 151 19.91 4.06 -11.87
CA LEU A 151 20.11 2.85 -11.06
C LEU A 151 18.78 2.16 -10.71
N LYS A 152 17.76 2.94 -10.36
CA LYS A 152 16.41 2.43 -10.11
C LYS A 152 15.85 1.67 -11.31
N TYR A 153 15.99 2.23 -12.50
CA TYR A 153 15.53 1.63 -13.75
C TYR A 153 16.31 0.37 -14.13
N LEU A 154 17.63 0.39 -13.98
CA LEU A 154 18.46 -0.79 -14.19
C LEU A 154 18.08 -1.93 -13.25
N ALA A 155 17.85 -1.63 -11.97
CA ALA A 155 17.51 -2.61 -10.93
C ALA A 155 16.14 -3.29 -11.09
N GLN A 156 15.31 -2.85 -12.04
CA GLN A 156 14.09 -3.55 -12.42
C GLN A 156 14.39 -4.90 -13.06
N ASN A 157 15.53 -5.03 -13.75
CA ASN A 157 16.04 -6.31 -14.20
C ASN A 157 16.88 -7.01 -13.11
N ALA A 158 16.69 -8.31 -12.92
CA ALA A 158 17.35 -9.08 -11.86
C ALA A 158 18.88 -9.16 -12.01
N VAL A 159 19.40 -9.36 -13.22
CA VAL A 159 20.84 -9.47 -13.48
C VAL A 159 21.55 -8.15 -13.17
N ASN A 160 21.01 -7.04 -13.69
CA ASN A 160 21.52 -5.72 -13.37
C ASN A 160 21.45 -5.44 -11.86
N ARG A 161 20.35 -5.83 -11.20
CA ARG A 161 20.17 -5.62 -9.75
C ARG A 161 21.22 -6.36 -8.94
N CYS A 162 21.53 -7.61 -9.29
CA CYS A 162 22.59 -8.38 -8.66
C CYS A 162 23.94 -7.67 -8.77
N ASP A 163 24.27 -7.07 -9.91
CA ASP A 163 25.54 -6.31 -10.06
C ASP A 163 25.50 -4.94 -9.34
N ILE A 164 24.33 -4.34 -9.17
CA ILE A 164 24.16 -3.10 -8.40
C ILE A 164 24.32 -3.36 -6.90
N LEU A 165 23.72 -4.41 -6.37
CA LEU A 165 23.70 -4.72 -4.93
C LEU A 165 23.97 -6.22 -4.71
N ASN A 166 25.24 -6.62 -4.86
CA ASN A 166 25.69 -7.98 -4.55
C ASN A 166 26.10 -8.11 -3.08
N GLU A 167 26.46 -9.33 -2.66
CA GLU A 167 26.91 -9.64 -1.30
C GLU A 167 28.13 -8.79 -0.88
N THR A 168 29.10 -8.62 -1.78
CA THR A 168 30.30 -7.80 -1.52
C THR A 168 29.93 -6.34 -1.26
N GLU A 169 28.99 -5.78 -2.00
CA GLU A 169 28.51 -4.41 -1.76
C GLU A 169 27.77 -4.32 -0.42
N LEU A 170 26.92 -5.29 -0.07
CA LEU A 170 26.23 -5.28 1.23
C LEU A 170 27.19 -5.37 2.42
N ILE A 171 28.21 -6.23 2.34
CA ILE A 171 29.26 -6.33 3.35
C ILE A 171 30.02 -5.01 3.47
N LYS A 172 30.36 -4.37 2.34
CA LYS A 172 31.02 -3.07 2.34
C LYS A 172 30.14 -2.00 3.01
N ILE A 173 28.85 -1.95 2.68
CA ILE A 173 27.90 -1.01 3.30
C ILE A 173 27.84 -1.23 4.82
N GLU A 174 27.76 -2.48 5.27
CA GLU A 174 27.78 -2.81 6.70
C GLU A 174 29.06 -2.30 7.39
N GLN A 175 30.23 -2.53 6.79
CA GLN A 175 31.52 -2.08 7.30
C GLN A 175 31.61 -0.56 7.35
N ASP A 176 31.13 0.12 6.32
CA ASP A 176 31.15 1.58 6.21
C ASP A 176 30.25 2.22 7.26
N LEU A 177 29.10 1.61 7.58
CA LEU A 177 28.24 2.04 8.69
C LEU A 177 28.86 1.83 10.08
N LYS A 178 29.79 0.86 10.23
CA LYS A 178 30.50 0.59 11.50
C LYS A 178 31.66 1.56 11.78
N LEU A 179 32.05 2.39 10.81
CA LEU A 179 33.11 3.38 11.01
C LEU A 179 32.74 4.34 12.16
N SER A 180 33.68 4.52 13.10
CA SER A 180 33.50 5.42 14.24
C SER A 180 33.39 6.86 13.77
N PHE A 181 32.43 7.61 14.30
CA PHE A 181 32.19 9.00 13.92
C PHE A 181 33.05 9.96 14.76
N GLU A 182 34.37 9.78 14.67
CA GLU A 182 35.38 10.48 15.48
C GLU A 182 36.45 11.13 14.59
N GLY A 183 37.28 12.01 15.16
CA GLY A 183 38.37 12.68 14.45
C GLY A 183 38.05 14.13 14.05
N THR A 184 38.79 14.65 13.06
CA THR A 184 38.63 16.02 12.55
C THR A 184 37.30 16.18 11.81
N GLU A 185 36.88 17.43 11.59
CA GLU A 185 35.64 17.71 10.85
C GLU A 185 35.71 17.20 9.40
N GLU A 186 36.88 17.22 8.77
CA GLU A 186 37.09 16.60 7.45
C GLU A 186 36.91 15.09 7.50
N GLN A 187 37.48 14.41 8.49
CA GLN A 187 37.33 12.95 8.65
C GLN A 187 35.87 12.57 8.86
N LYS A 188 35.15 13.28 9.73
CA LYS A 188 33.71 13.08 9.95
C LYS A 188 32.91 13.31 8.67
N LYS A 189 33.24 14.34 7.89
CA LYS A 189 32.57 14.64 6.61
C LYS A 189 32.77 13.51 5.60
N ASP A 190 33.97 12.94 5.51
CA ASP A 190 34.26 11.82 4.63
C ASP A 190 33.51 10.55 5.04
N ILE A 191 33.45 10.25 6.33
CA ILE A 191 32.67 9.13 6.89
C ILE A 191 31.18 9.31 6.59
N LEU A 192 30.65 10.51 6.86
CA LEU A 192 29.25 10.83 6.61
C LEU A 192 28.90 10.67 5.13
N LYS A 193 29.74 11.21 4.25
CA LYS A 193 29.56 11.09 2.80
C LYS A 193 29.53 9.63 2.37
N LYS A 194 30.47 8.80 2.87
CA LYS A 194 30.53 7.36 2.55
C LYS A 194 29.23 6.65 2.96
N GLN A 195 28.85 6.78 4.22
CA GLN A 195 27.64 6.18 4.80
C GLN A 195 26.37 6.64 4.07
N GLU A 196 26.26 7.93 3.73
CA GLU A 196 25.11 8.44 2.99
C GLU A 196 25.02 7.88 1.57
N THR A 197 26.15 7.68 0.90
CA THR A 197 26.18 7.04 -0.44
C THR A 197 25.57 5.66 -0.40
N ASP A 198 26.02 4.88 0.58
CA ASP A 198 25.67 3.49 0.76
C ASP A 198 24.18 3.35 1.10
N LEU A 199 23.69 4.21 1.99
CA LEU A 199 22.28 4.27 2.36
C LEU A 199 21.39 4.76 1.22
N LEU A 200 21.85 5.73 0.41
CA LEU A 200 21.15 6.15 -0.79
C LEU A 200 21.05 5.02 -1.83
N LEU A 201 22.11 4.21 -1.97
CA LEU A 201 22.08 3.04 -2.85
C LEU A 201 20.99 2.05 -2.39
N ILE A 202 20.92 1.73 -1.10
CA ILE A 202 19.86 0.87 -0.54
C ILE A 202 18.48 1.47 -0.83
N GLN A 203 18.28 2.77 -0.57
CA GLN A 203 17.01 3.44 -0.82
C GLN A 203 16.57 3.34 -2.28
N VAL A 204 17.50 3.56 -3.24
CA VAL A 204 17.22 3.50 -4.68
C VAL A 204 16.70 2.13 -5.09
N ILE A 205 17.26 1.05 -4.52
CA ILE A 205 16.89 -0.32 -4.85
C ILE A 205 15.54 -0.73 -4.25
N LEU A 206 15.24 -0.26 -3.03
CA LEU A 206 14.06 -0.68 -2.27
C LEU A 206 12.82 0.20 -2.50
N LYS A 207 12.98 1.47 -2.84
CA LYS A 207 11.87 2.43 -2.93
C LYS A 207 10.81 1.98 -3.94
N GLY A 208 9.60 1.76 -3.44
CA GLY A 208 8.44 1.32 -4.24
C GLY A 208 8.45 -0.15 -4.63
N ARG A 209 9.39 -0.95 -4.13
CA ARG A 209 9.52 -2.38 -4.42
C ARG A 209 8.89 -3.22 -3.31
N ASN A 210 8.03 -4.16 -3.68
CA ASN A 210 7.47 -5.19 -2.80
C ASN A 210 8.27 -6.49 -3.04
N ASP A 211 9.37 -6.66 -2.32
CA ASP A 211 10.31 -7.77 -2.49
C ASP A 211 10.85 -8.14 -1.11
N ASP A 212 10.17 -9.11 -0.50
CA ASP A 212 10.47 -9.60 0.85
C ASP A 212 11.79 -10.36 0.87
N GLU A 213 12.12 -11.12 -0.18
CA GLU A 213 13.34 -11.92 -0.24
C GLU A 213 14.60 -11.04 -0.34
N LEU A 214 14.56 -9.98 -1.16
CA LEU A 214 15.63 -8.99 -1.18
C LEU A 214 15.84 -8.33 0.19
N ARG A 215 14.75 -7.99 0.89
CA ARG A 215 14.85 -7.38 2.23
C ARG A 215 15.32 -8.37 3.29
N LYS A 216 14.86 -9.63 3.26
CA LYS A 216 15.38 -10.70 4.12
C LYS A 216 16.88 -10.89 3.93
N TRP A 217 17.35 -10.83 2.69
CA TRP A 217 18.78 -10.90 2.40
C TRP A 217 19.55 -9.71 2.98
N ILE A 218 19.10 -8.47 2.77
CA ILE A 218 19.71 -7.28 3.40
C ILE A 218 19.68 -7.37 4.94
N LEU A 219 18.60 -7.91 5.51
CA LEU A 219 18.47 -8.13 6.96
C LEU A 219 19.48 -9.13 7.53
N SER A 220 19.99 -10.03 6.68
CA SER A 220 20.99 -11.03 7.09
C SER A 220 22.42 -10.48 7.17
N THR A 221 22.70 -9.29 6.63
CA THR A 221 24.07 -8.74 6.51
C THR A 221 24.46 -7.75 7.60
N GLY A 222 23.68 -7.60 8.67
CA GLY A 222 24.02 -6.73 9.81
C GLY A 222 23.79 -5.22 9.62
N ILE A 223 23.25 -4.81 8.46
CA ILE A 223 23.03 -3.38 8.13
C ILE A 223 22.02 -2.73 9.08
N ILE A 224 20.95 -3.45 9.46
CA ILE A 224 19.95 -2.94 10.41
C ILE A 224 20.58 -2.72 11.78
N GLU A 225 21.38 -3.66 12.28
CA GLU A 225 22.08 -3.55 13.55
C GLU A 225 23.03 -2.35 13.56
N SER A 226 23.78 -2.12 12.47
CA SER A 226 24.62 -0.93 12.32
C SER A 226 23.81 0.37 12.36
N LEU A 227 22.68 0.44 11.65
CA LEU A 227 21.80 1.62 11.69
C LEU A 227 21.23 1.86 13.09
N LEU A 228 20.77 0.81 13.77
CA LEU A 228 20.24 0.91 15.13
C LEU A 228 21.32 1.35 16.12
N PHE A 229 22.55 0.84 15.97
CA PHE A 229 23.69 1.28 16.77
C PHE A 229 23.97 2.79 16.57
N ILE A 230 23.94 3.28 15.33
CA ILE A 230 24.08 4.72 15.03
C ILE A 230 22.96 5.51 15.70
N PHE A 231 21.71 5.10 15.56
CA PHE A 231 20.56 5.78 16.15
C PHE A 231 20.62 5.85 17.67
N SER A 232 21.15 4.81 18.32
CA SER A 232 21.29 4.78 19.77
C SER A 232 22.46 5.59 20.31
N ASN A 233 23.59 5.67 19.59
CA ASN A 233 24.85 6.14 20.17
C ASN A 233 25.44 7.41 19.54
N ARG A 234 25.15 7.70 18.25
CA ARG A 234 25.72 8.87 17.57
C ARG A 234 25.03 10.16 18.03
N ASP A 235 25.75 11.28 18.10
CA ASP A 235 25.13 12.57 18.40
C ASP A 235 23.95 12.85 17.46
N LEU A 236 22.82 13.26 18.04
CA LEU A 236 21.53 13.26 17.35
C LEU A 236 21.53 14.24 16.17
N ILE A 237 22.17 15.41 16.32
CA ILE A 237 22.24 16.47 15.30
C ILE A 237 23.06 16.03 14.07
N SER A 238 23.96 15.06 14.25
CA SER A 238 24.79 14.53 13.15
C SER A 238 24.10 13.42 12.34
N ILE A 239 22.94 12.94 12.77
CA ILE A 239 22.17 11.92 12.05
C ILE A 239 21.31 12.64 11.00
N THR A 240 21.61 12.44 9.73
CA THR A 240 20.84 13.04 8.63
C THR A 240 19.62 12.20 8.27
N GLN A 241 18.68 12.79 7.53
CA GLN A 241 17.48 12.09 7.04
C GLN A 241 17.81 10.86 6.18
N THR A 242 18.99 10.82 5.55
CA THR A 242 19.40 9.66 4.74
C THR A 242 19.38 8.36 5.56
N TYR A 243 19.73 8.42 6.85
CA TYR A 243 19.72 7.24 7.72
C TYR A 243 18.30 6.81 8.09
N SER A 244 17.46 7.74 8.53
CA SER A 244 16.07 7.44 8.90
C SER A 244 15.24 6.98 7.70
N SER A 245 15.41 7.62 6.55
CA SER A 245 14.76 7.25 5.30
C SER A 245 15.17 5.85 4.84
N ALA A 246 16.46 5.49 4.93
CA ALA A 246 16.92 4.14 4.59
C ALA A 246 16.28 3.08 5.49
N PHE A 247 16.20 3.33 6.81
CA PHE A 247 15.51 2.44 7.73
C PHE A 247 14.01 2.32 7.42
N PHE A 248 13.37 3.42 7.05
CA PHE A 248 11.98 3.41 6.59
C PHE A 248 11.81 2.55 5.32
N GLN A 249 12.69 2.67 4.31
CA GLN A 249 12.61 1.81 3.11
C GLN A 249 12.82 0.32 3.41
N LEU A 250 13.63 0.01 4.43
CA LEU A 250 13.85 -1.36 4.91
C LEU A 250 12.64 -1.93 5.66
N THR A 251 11.79 -1.09 6.25
CA THR A 251 10.58 -1.51 6.98
C THR A 251 9.29 -1.44 6.15
N ASN A 252 9.26 -0.58 5.14
CA ASN A 252 8.09 -0.32 4.32
C ASN A 252 7.82 -1.41 3.27
N ASN A 253 6.54 -1.63 2.95
CA ASN A 253 6.06 -2.59 1.94
C ASN A 253 6.51 -4.05 2.17
N LEU A 254 6.55 -4.47 3.44
CA LEU A 254 6.92 -5.83 3.85
C LEU A 254 5.69 -6.65 4.27
N SER A 255 5.78 -7.98 4.19
CA SER A 255 4.89 -8.85 4.97
C SER A 255 5.09 -8.65 6.48
N ASP A 256 4.13 -9.09 7.28
CA ASP A 256 4.24 -8.99 8.74
C ASP A 256 5.37 -9.88 9.29
N GLU A 257 5.65 -11.02 8.64
CA GLU A 257 6.78 -11.90 8.98
C GLU A 257 8.11 -11.15 8.96
N VAL A 258 8.41 -10.43 7.87
CA VAL A 258 9.69 -9.71 7.75
C VAL A 258 9.76 -8.52 8.71
N LYS A 259 8.63 -7.84 8.97
CA LYS A 259 8.59 -6.79 10.01
C LYS A 259 8.88 -7.34 11.41
N LEU A 260 8.45 -8.58 11.71
CA LEU A 260 8.80 -9.25 12.96
C LEU A 260 10.29 -9.65 13.04
N LEU A 261 10.93 -9.98 11.91
CA LEU A 261 12.38 -10.17 11.88
C LEU A 261 13.12 -8.88 12.27
N ILE A 262 12.63 -7.72 11.82
CA ILE A 262 13.18 -6.41 12.23
C ILE A 262 12.93 -6.16 13.71
N TYR A 263 11.74 -6.48 14.23
CA TYR A 263 11.45 -6.40 15.67
C TYR A 263 12.46 -7.19 16.51
N ASN A 264 12.85 -8.39 16.08
CA ASN A 264 13.84 -9.23 16.76
C ASN A 264 15.24 -8.59 16.86
N LYS A 265 15.53 -7.56 16.04
CA LYS A 265 16.75 -6.75 16.13
C LYS A 265 16.68 -5.64 17.19
N LYS A 266 15.60 -5.59 17.99
CA LYS A 266 15.35 -4.62 19.07
C LYS A 266 15.44 -3.15 18.58
N PRO A 267 14.59 -2.75 17.62
CA PRO A 267 14.75 -1.46 16.94
C PRO A 267 14.33 -0.24 17.78
N TYR A 268 13.52 -0.46 18.82
CA TYR A 268 12.84 0.64 19.51
C TYR A 268 13.78 1.64 20.20
N PRO A 269 14.82 1.27 20.96
CA PRO A 269 15.66 2.27 21.64
C PRO A 269 16.26 3.32 20.69
N GLY A 270 16.79 2.88 19.55
CA GLY A 270 17.34 3.78 18.52
C GLY A 270 16.25 4.63 17.86
N LEU A 271 15.16 4.01 17.40
CA LEU A 271 14.08 4.74 16.72
C LEU A 271 13.36 5.74 17.63
N ILE A 272 13.16 5.39 18.90
CA ILE A 272 12.52 6.26 19.90
C ILE A 272 13.38 7.49 20.19
N ARG A 273 14.71 7.35 20.21
CA ARG A 273 15.63 8.49 20.33
C ARG A 273 15.52 9.45 19.13
N LEU A 274 15.29 8.94 17.92
CA LEU A 274 15.10 9.79 16.73
C LEU A 274 13.84 10.66 16.79
N LEU A 275 12.84 10.33 17.63
CA LEU A 275 11.63 11.16 17.77
C LEU A 275 11.92 12.54 18.38
N GLU A 276 13.04 12.70 19.08
CA GLU A 276 13.50 13.97 19.66
C GLU A 276 14.29 14.83 18.67
N HIS A 277 14.52 14.34 17.45
CA HIS A 277 15.28 15.08 16.45
C HIS A 277 14.57 16.39 16.08
N THR A 278 15.36 17.45 15.85
CA THR A 278 14.84 18.79 15.51
C THR A 278 14.22 18.83 14.12
N ASP A 279 14.80 18.10 13.17
CA ASP A 279 14.23 17.84 11.85
C ASP A 279 12.99 16.91 11.93
N ASN A 280 11.86 17.42 11.46
CA ASN A 280 10.57 16.73 11.47
C ASN A 280 10.49 15.57 10.45
N LEU A 281 11.34 15.56 9.42
CA LEU A 281 11.41 14.46 8.48
C LEU A 281 12.03 13.22 9.12
N ILE A 282 13.07 13.41 9.96
CA ILE A 282 13.74 12.31 10.67
C ILE A 282 12.81 11.69 11.71
N SER A 283 12.18 12.51 12.54
CA SER A 283 11.17 12.03 13.49
C SER A 283 9.96 11.42 12.77
N GLY A 284 9.58 11.95 11.59
CA GLY A 284 8.57 11.39 10.70
C GLY A 284 8.90 9.97 10.21
N ASP A 285 10.10 9.77 9.66
CA ASP A 285 10.60 8.47 9.21
C ASP A 285 10.67 7.45 10.36
N ALA A 286 11.11 7.91 11.54
CA ALA A 286 11.18 7.07 12.73
C ALA A 286 9.79 6.63 13.23
N ILE A 287 8.82 7.56 13.34
CA ILE A 287 7.48 7.22 13.85
C ILE A 287 6.70 6.31 12.90
N ILE A 288 6.84 6.47 11.58
CA ILE A 288 6.21 5.52 10.64
C ILE A 288 6.87 4.14 10.74
N SER A 289 8.19 4.06 10.89
CA SER A 289 8.90 2.79 11.05
C SER A 289 8.44 2.07 12.32
N ILE A 290 8.31 2.78 13.44
CA ILE A 290 7.75 2.25 14.69
C ILE A 290 6.32 1.74 14.46
N PHE A 291 5.46 2.56 13.84
CA PHE A 291 4.08 2.19 13.57
C PHE A 291 3.96 0.91 12.73
N LEU A 292 4.75 0.77 11.67
CA LEU A 292 4.74 -0.43 10.81
C LEU A 292 5.10 -1.70 11.60
N ILE A 293 6.08 -1.63 12.50
CA ILE A 293 6.48 -2.76 13.34
C ILE A 293 5.40 -3.08 14.40
N LEU A 294 4.79 -2.06 15.01
CA LEU A 294 3.67 -2.25 15.93
C LEU A 294 2.49 -2.95 15.23
N TRP A 295 2.14 -2.48 14.03
CA TRP A 295 1.05 -3.09 13.28
C TRP A 295 1.31 -4.57 12.98
N ALA A 296 2.53 -4.95 12.59
CA ALA A 296 2.90 -6.36 12.42
C ALA A 296 2.64 -7.19 13.68
N GLY A 297 3.04 -6.66 14.85
CA GLY A 297 2.81 -7.32 16.13
C GLY A 297 1.32 -7.47 16.46
N ALA A 298 0.51 -6.45 16.15
CA ALA A 298 -0.94 -6.49 16.35
C ALA A 298 -1.64 -7.53 15.46
N ASN A 299 -1.19 -7.72 14.23
CA ASN A 299 -1.78 -8.67 13.27
C ASN A 299 -1.41 -10.14 13.56
N THR A 300 -0.22 -10.39 14.11
CA THR A 300 0.36 -11.74 14.21
C THR A 300 0.18 -12.39 15.58
N THR A 301 -0.23 -11.63 16.60
CA THR A 301 -0.57 -12.20 17.91
C THR A 301 -1.91 -12.94 17.80
N LYS A 302 -1.97 -14.22 18.24
CA LYS A 302 -3.16 -15.09 18.15
C LYS A 302 -4.45 -14.34 18.50
N LYS A 303 -5.50 -14.57 17.70
CA LYS A 303 -6.85 -13.92 17.63
C LYS A 303 -7.63 -13.76 18.96
N SER A 304 -7.06 -13.96 20.16
CA SER A 304 -7.75 -13.51 21.39
C SER A 304 -7.66 -11.99 21.44
N ASP A 305 -8.69 -11.35 20.86
CA ASP A 305 -8.73 -9.92 20.55
C ASP A 305 -8.71 -9.02 21.80
N THR A 306 -8.80 -9.59 23.00
CA THR A 306 -8.73 -8.92 24.30
C THR A 306 -7.31 -8.83 24.88
N ASN A 307 -6.31 -9.49 24.28
CA ASN A 307 -4.95 -9.41 24.81
C ASN A 307 -4.30 -8.04 24.55
N PRO A 308 -3.51 -7.52 25.52
CA PRO A 308 -2.74 -6.32 25.31
C PRO A 308 -1.74 -6.43 24.15
N HIS A 309 -1.32 -5.29 23.60
CA HIS A 309 -0.37 -5.26 22.49
C HIS A 309 0.97 -5.93 22.87
N PRO A 310 1.52 -6.85 22.05
CA PRO A 310 2.72 -7.63 22.41
C PRO A 310 3.97 -6.77 22.62
N HIS A 311 4.06 -5.64 21.91
CA HIS A 311 5.25 -4.77 21.95
C HIS A 311 5.16 -3.65 22.99
N TYR A 312 4.09 -3.58 23.81
CA TYR A 312 3.90 -2.48 24.76
C TYR A 312 5.10 -2.36 25.72
N GLU A 313 5.50 -3.47 26.33
CA GLU A 313 6.59 -3.45 27.32
C GLU A 313 7.94 -3.09 26.68
N SER A 314 8.18 -3.49 25.42
CA SER A 314 9.41 -3.12 24.71
C SER A 314 9.50 -1.62 24.42
N ILE A 315 8.38 -0.97 24.12
CA ILE A 315 8.30 0.49 23.95
C ILE A 315 8.46 1.19 25.31
N GLN A 316 7.80 0.67 26.35
CA GLN A 316 7.86 1.23 27.69
C GLN A 316 9.28 1.19 28.28
N ALA A 317 10.04 0.12 28.04
CA ALA A 317 11.40 -0.06 28.53
C ALA A 317 12.43 0.98 28.01
N CYS A 318 12.08 1.78 27.00
CA CYS A 318 12.93 2.85 26.46
C CYS A 318 12.26 4.24 26.54
N ASP A 319 11.35 4.43 27.50
CA ASP A 319 10.53 5.64 27.66
C ASP A 319 9.73 6.02 26.40
N GLY A 320 9.49 5.04 25.52
CA GLY A 320 8.97 5.29 24.19
C GLY A 320 7.57 5.87 24.18
N LEU A 321 6.71 5.50 25.15
CA LEU A 321 5.39 6.12 25.30
C LEU A 321 5.53 7.63 25.50
N LYS A 322 6.33 8.06 26.48
CA LYS A 322 6.55 9.48 26.77
C LYS A 322 7.00 10.25 25.52
N LYS A 323 7.92 9.68 24.73
CA LYS A 323 8.45 10.36 23.53
C LYS A 323 7.45 10.40 22.37
N ILE A 324 6.67 9.34 22.17
CA ILE A 324 5.59 9.32 21.16
C ILE A 324 4.52 10.36 21.49
N ILE A 325 4.17 10.50 22.78
CA ILE A 325 3.20 11.49 23.27
C ILE A 325 3.74 12.90 23.08
N ALA A 326 4.99 13.14 23.46
CA ALA A 326 5.64 14.43 23.25
C ALA A 326 5.63 14.82 21.76
N LEU A 327 5.91 13.86 20.85
CA LEU A 327 5.86 14.11 19.41
C LEU A 327 4.42 14.42 18.92
N PHE A 328 3.41 13.72 19.46
CA PHE A 328 2.00 14.01 19.17
C PHE A 328 1.62 15.43 19.58
N GLN A 329 1.94 15.81 20.82
CA GLN A 329 1.65 17.14 21.39
C GLN A 329 2.42 18.26 20.70
N LYS A 330 3.66 18.00 20.25
CA LYS A 330 4.47 18.96 19.48
C LYS A 330 3.76 19.39 18.18
N ASN A 331 2.93 18.51 17.58
CA ASN A 331 2.08 18.78 16.43
C ASN A 331 2.80 19.52 15.27
N VAL A 332 4.05 19.17 15.01
CA VAL A 332 4.88 19.83 13.97
C VAL A 332 4.44 19.54 12.55
N SER A 333 3.80 18.39 12.34
CA SER A 333 3.25 18.01 11.04
C SER A 333 2.06 17.09 11.23
N LYS A 334 1.06 17.19 10.33
CA LYS A 334 -0.04 16.21 10.27
C LYS A 334 0.50 14.79 10.16
N TYR A 335 1.55 14.59 9.35
CA TYR A 335 2.17 13.29 9.15
C TYR A 335 2.59 12.66 10.48
N SER A 336 3.50 13.29 11.22
CA SER A 336 4.01 12.75 12.49
C SER A 336 2.92 12.64 13.55
N ARG A 337 2.02 13.63 13.66
CA ARG A 337 0.92 13.60 14.63
C ARG A 337 -0.01 12.42 14.43
N ASP A 338 -0.44 12.17 13.19
CA ASP A 338 -1.31 11.03 12.89
C ASP A 338 -0.63 9.70 13.25
N ARG A 339 0.64 9.50 12.87
CA ARG A 339 1.36 8.25 13.15
C ARG A 339 1.61 8.08 14.65
N SER A 340 1.86 9.15 15.39
CA SER A 340 1.94 9.07 16.85
C SER A 340 0.61 8.63 17.47
N ALA A 341 -0.51 9.21 17.03
CA ALA A 341 -1.84 8.80 17.50
C ALA A 341 -2.13 7.32 17.18
N PHE A 342 -1.76 6.86 15.98
CA PHE A 342 -1.87 5.44 15.61
C PHE A 342 -1.02 4.54 16.50
N CYS A 343 0.25 4.90 16.75
CA CYS A 343 1.11 4.15 17.66
C CYS A 343 0.49 4.03 19.06
N ILE A 344 -0.04 5.13 19.61
CA ILE A 344 -0.65 5.12 20.94
C ILE A 344 -1.92 4.26 20.95
N GLY A 345 -2.81 4.41 19.96
CA GLY A 345 -4.02 3.59 19.89
C GLY A 345 -3.75 2.10 19.75
N PHE A 346 -2.68 1.71 19.03
CA PHE A 346 -2.26 0.32 18.92
C PHE A 346 -1.61 -0.19 20.22
N LEU A 347 -0.74 0.60 20.83
CA LEU A 347 -0.06 0.20 22.08
C LEU A 347 -1.05 0.00 23.22
N PHE A 348 -2.04 0.89 23.34
CA PHE A 348 -3.08 0.80 24.36
C PHE A 348 -4.22 -0.15 23.99
N LYS A 349 -4.01 -1.10 23.06
CA LYS A 349 -4.93 -2.21 22.83
C LYS A 349 -5.27 -2.89 24.16
N ALA A 350 -6.57 -2.91 24.50
CA ALA A 350 -7.09 -3.46 25.75
C ALA A 350 -6.47 -2.89 27.06
N ARG A 351 -5.77 -1.75 26.99
CA ARG A 351 -5.19 -1.07 28.15
C ARG A 351 -5.81 0.31 28.31
N GLU A 352 -6.02 0.74 29.55
CA GLU A 352 -6.50 2.09 29.85
C GLU A 352 -5.42 3.14 29.55
N ILE A 353 -5.79 4.25 28.90
CA ILE A 353 -4.97 5.47 28.91
C ILE A 353 -5.33 6.22 30.20
N THR A 354 -4.47 6.13 31.21
CA THR A 354 -4.80 6.59 32.58
C THR A 354 -4.88 8.11 32.71
N ASP A 355 -4.13 8.86 31.91
CA ASP A 355 -4.22 10.33 31.86
C ASP A 355 -5.48 10.76 31.10
N PRO A 356 -6.48 11.38 31.76
CA PRO A 356 -7.75 11.74 31.13
C PRO A 356 -7.61 12.79 30.02
N MET A 357 -6.72 13.77 30.20
CA MET A 357 -6.51 14.84 29.21
C MET A 357 -5.89 14.28 27.94
N MET A 358 -4.87 13.43 28.11
CA MET A 358 -4.21 12.76 27.01
C MET A 358 -5.14 11.77 26.29
N ARG A 359 -5.93 11.00 27.06
CA ARG A 359 -6.93 10.07 26.51
C ARG A 359 -7.94 10.80 25.64
N GLN A 360 -8.50 11.91 26.14
CA GLN A 360 -9.43 12.76 25.41
C GLN A 360 -8.81 13.29 24.10
N GLU A 361 -7.60 13.87 24.18
CA GLU A 361 -6.94 14.50 23.03
C GLU A 361 -6.67 13.49 21.90
N ILE A 362 -6.18 12.30 22.25
CA ILE A 362 -5.86 11.25 21.29
C ILE A 362 -7.12 10.67 20.66
N ILE A 363 -8.15 10.37 21.47
CA ILE A 363 -9.40 9.83 20.95
C ILE A 363 -10.08 10.84 20.03
N ASN A 364 -10.09 12.13 20.37
CA ASN A 364 -10.66 13.16 19.50
C ASN A 364 -9.88 13.31 18.20
N HIS A 365 -8.55 13.25 18.24
CA HIS A 365 -7.73 13.26 17.03
C HIS A 365 -8.03 12.04 16.15
N LEU A 366 -8.05 10.83 16.72
CA LEU A 366 -8.39 9.60 16.00
C LEU A 366 -9.81 9.63 15.40
N LYS A 367 -10.81 10.13 16.14
CA LYS A 367 -12.16 10.34 15.62
C LYS A 367 -12.14 11.24 14.39
N SER A 368 -11.43 12.38 14.44
CA SER A 368 -11.36 13.31 13.31
C SER A 368 -10.80 12.66 12.02
N LEU A 369 -9.93 11.65 12.17
CA LEU A 369 -9.32 10.93 11.06
C LEU A 369 -10.25 9.89 10.40
N LEU A 370 -11.40 9.55 10.98
CA LEU A 370 -12.40 8.68 10.33
C LEU A 370 -12.97 9.30 9.02
N ASN A 371 -12.84 10.62 8.89
CA ASN A 371 -13.24 11.41 7.72
C ASN A 371 -12.05 11.99 6.93
N ASP A 372 -10.84 11.48 7.14
CA ASP A 372 -9.65 11.95 6.42
C ASP A 372 -9.80 11.77 4.91
N GLN A 373 -9.06 12.49 4.07
CA GLN A 373 -9.09 12.24 2.62
C GLN A 373 -8.24 11.01 2.23
N ASN A 374 -7.32 10.60 3.10
CA ASN A 374 -6.46 9.46 2.91
C ASN A 374 -7.10 8.19 3.50
N ASP A 375 -7.51 7.25 2.65
CA ASP A 375 -8.18 6.01 3.08
C ASP A 375 -7.32 5.14 4.01
N LEU A 376 -5.99 5.13 3.81
CA LEU A 376 -5.09 4.42 4.73
C LEU A 376 -5.15 5.05 6.13
N ALA A 377 -5.20 6.38 6.25
CA ALA A 377 -5.32 7.08 7.52
C ALA A 377 -6.66 6.79 8.21
N LYS A 378 -7.78 6.79 7.46
CA LYS A 378 -9.09 6.37 7.99
C LYS A 378 -9.02 4.96 8.57
N GLU A 379 -8.47 4.02 7.81
CA GLU A 379 -8.36 2.62 8.23
C GLU A 379 -7.45 2.45 9.45
N ARG A 380 -6.33 3.19 9.52
CA ARG A 380 -5.48 3.22 10.73
C ARG A 380 -6.23 3.73 11.94
N ALA A 381 -6.96 4.85 11.79
CA ALA A 381 -7.70 5.49 12.87
C ALA A 381 -8.81 4.58 13.40
N LYS A 382 -9.58 3.97 12.49
CA LYS A 382 -10.61 2.98 12.82
C LYS A 382 -10.03 1.81 13.61
N ASN A 383 -8.90 1.25 13.18
CA ASN A 383 -8.24 0.14 13.91
C ASN A 383 -7.69 0.57 15.28
N ALA A 384 -7.13 1.78 15.37
CA ALA A 384 -6.66 2.33 16.64
C ALA A 384 -7.83 2.53 17.65
N LEU A 385 -8.95 3.10 17.21
CA LEU A 385 -10.15 3.27 18.04
C LEU A 385 -10.74 1.93 18.46
N LYS A 386 -10.82 0.96 17.53
CA LYS A 386 -11.21 -0.42 17.83
C LYS A 386 -10.38 -1.03 18.96
N TYR A 387 -9.05 -0.87 18.91
CA TYR A 387 -8.18 -1.40 19.95
C TYR A 387 -8.30 -0.69 21.29
N LEU A 388 -8.50 0.64 21.28
CA LEU A 388 -8.77 1.41 22.48
C LEU A 388 -10.11 1.02 23.12
N ALA A 389 -11.14 0.77 22.33
CA ALA A 389 -12.49 0.42 22.78
C ALA A 389 -12.57 -0.93 23.53
N LEU A 390 -11.55 -1.78 23.42
CA LEU A 390 -11.45 -3.02 24.21
C LEU A 390 -11.32 -2.76 25.72
N ASN A 391 -10.88 -1.56 26.12
CA ASN A 391 -10.87 -1.13 27.50
C ASN A 391 -12.09 -0.23 27.81
N ALA A 392 -12.81 -0.51 28.88
CA ALA A 392 -14.07 0.15 29.22
C ALA A 392 -13.96 1.68 29.43
N VAL A 393 -12.85 2.15 30.04
CA VAL A 393 -12.64 3.59 30.31
C VAL A 393 -12.40 4.34 28.99
N ASN A 394 -11.50 3.83 28.16
CA ASN A 394 -11.28 4.37 26.82
C ASN A 394 -12.54 4.31 25.96
N ARG A 395 -13.30 3.22 26.04
CA ARG A 395 -14.55 3.08 25.30
C ARG A 395 -15.59 4.12 25.71
N SER A 396 -15.72 4.38 27.01
CA SER A 396 -16.59 5.43 27.53
C SER A 396 -16.21 6.80 26.96
N GLU A 397 -14.90 7.09 26.87
CA GLU A 397 -14.38 8.29 26.23
C GLU A 397 -14.67 8.35 24.72
N ILE A 398 -14.55 7.22 24.00
CA ILE A 398 -14.93 7.14 22.58
C ILE A 398 -16.45 7.37 22.41
N MET A 399 -17.28 6.93 23.36
CA MET A 399 -18.72 7.16 23.32
C MET A 399 -19.14 8.59 23.70
N GLN A 400 -18.25 9.40 24.29
CA GLN A 400 -18.59 10.80 24.57
C GLN A 400 -18.93 11.53 23.27
N ASN A 401 -20.04 12.29 23.32
CA ASN A 401 -20.63 13.01 22.21
C ASN A 401 -21.12 12.13 21.04
N PHE A 402 -21.30 10.82 21.27
CA PHE A 402 -21.90 9.90 20.31
C PHE A 402 -23.27 9.45 20.80
N ASP A 403 -24.33 9.93 20.15
CA ASP A 403 -25.72 9.62 20.48
C ASP A 403 -26.35 8.76 19.38
N LEU A 404 -26.81 7.56 19.74
CA LEU A 404 -27.37 6.58 18.81
C LEU A 404 -28.63 7.09 18.10
N LYS A 405 -29.46 7.88 18.79
CA LYS A 405 -30.67 8.47 18.19
C LYS A 405 -30.31 9.54 17.16
N THR A 406 -29.27 10.33 17.42
CA THR A 406 -28.73 11.32 16.48
C THR A 406 -28.14 10.64 15.26
N MET A 407 -27.39 9.55 15.44
CA MET A 407 -26.92 8.71 14.34
C MET A 407 -28.09 8.19 13.49
N ALA A 408 -29.13 7.61 14.10
CA ALA A 408 -30.29 7.12 13.36
C ALA A 408 -30.96 8.25 12.54
N LYS A 409 -31.11 9.44 13.13
CA LYS A 409 -31.60 10.64 12.42
C LYS A 409 -30.68 11.06 11.28
N ASN A 410 -29.36 11.02 11.46
CA ASN A 410 -28.40 11.34 10.42
C ASN A 410 -28.50 10.38 9.24
N LEU A 411 -28.62 9.07 9.49
CA LEU A 411 -28.79 8.05 8.46
C LEU A 411 -30.07 8.24 7.64
N LEU A 412 -31.15 8.71 8.26
CA LEU A 412 -32.42 8.98 7.58
C LEU A 412 -32.44 10.29 6.77
N LYS A 413 -31.39 11.12 6.82
CA LYS A 413 -31.31 12.31 5.97
C LYS A 413 -31.20 11.90 4.50
N GLU A 414 -32.16 12.38 3.70
CA GLU A 414 -32.25 12.06 2.28
C GLU A 414 -31.23 12.86 1.45
N LEU A 415 -30.73 12.26 0.36
CA LEU A 415 -29.79 12.88 -0.58
C LEU A 415 -30.51 13.73 -1.66
N LYS A 416 -31.53 14.52 -1.27
CA LYS A 416 -32.38 15.30 -2.20
C LYS A 416 -31.90 16.73 -2.48
N VAL A 417 -30.64 17.03 -2.15
CA VAL A 417 -30.11 18.40 -2.08
C VAL A 417 -28.98 18.63 -3.09
N SER A 418 -28.30 19.79 -3.04
CA SER A 418 -27.16 20.08 -3.92
C SER A 418 -26.03 19.05 -3.75
N GLU A 419 -25.15 18.91 -4.75
CA GLU A 419 -24.07 17.89 -4.69
C GLU A 419 -23.13 18.09 -3.48
N GLN A 420 -22.87 19.34 -3.09
CA GLN A 420 -22.08 19.65 -1.91
C GLN A 420 -22.76 19.19 -0.62
N GLU A 421 -24.07 19.43 -0.47
CA GLU A 421 -24.82 18.99 0.70
C GLU A 421 -24.94 17.46 0.75
N LYS A 422 -25.07 16.78 -0.40
CA LYS A 422 -25.03 15.31 -0.45
C LYS A 422 -23.71 14.77 0.10
N GLN A 423 -22.58 15.36 -0.31
CA GLN A 423 -21.26 14.94 0.15
C GLN A 423 -21.10 15.10 1.67
N GLU A 424 -21.56 16.21 2.25
CA GLU A 424 -21.51 16.43 3.70
C GLU A 424 -22.44 15.48 4.48
N ILE A 425 -23.64 15.17 3.92
CA ILE A 425 -24.53 14.16 4.50
C ILE A 425 -23.86 12.79 4.48
N ILE A 426 -23.32 12.36 3.34
CA ILE A 426 -22.64 11.07 3.19
C ILE A 426 -21.47 10.98 4.18
N LYS A 427 -20.62 12.01 4.24
CA LYS A 427 -19.48 12.06 5.15
C LYS A 427 -19.89 11.93 6.63
N THR A 428 -21.00 12.56 7.02
CA THR A 428 -21.55 12.43 8.37
C THR A 428 -22.05 11.00 8.64
N GLN A 429 -22.79 10.41 7.69
CA GLN A 429 -23.30 9.05 7.82
C GLN A 429 -22.19 7.99 7.85
N GLU A 430 -21.18 8.15 7.01
CA GLU A 430 -20.01 7.27 6.97
C GLU A 430 -19.22 7.35 8.28
N PHE A 431 -19.02 8.56 8.82
CA PHE A 431 -18.40 8.76 10.12
C PHE A 431 -19.14 8.01 11.22
N ASP A 432 -20.47 8.19 11.30
CA ASP A 432 -21.29 7.55 12.32
C ASP A 432 -21.18 6.01 12.24
N CYS A 433 -21.21 5.45 11.01
CA CYS A 433 -21.05 4.02 10.81
C CYS A 433 -19.66 3.50 11.19
N GLN A 434 -18.58 4.22 10.83
CA GLN A 434 -17.22 3.84 11.19
C GLN A 434 -16.95 3.93 12.70
N LEU A 435 -17.53 4.93 13.37
CA LEU A 435 -17.42 5.09 14.81
C LEU A 435 -18.17 3.97 15.54
N LEU A 436 -19.39 3.65 15.11
CA LEU A 436 -20.16 2.51 15.63
C LEU A 436 -19.41 1.20 15.42
N TYR A 437 -18.81 1.00 14.24
CA TYR A 437 -17.97 -0.14 13.96
C TYR A 437 -16.80 -0.25 14.93
N SER A 438 -16.08 0.85 15.15
CA SER A 438 -14.95 0.91 16.08
C SER A 438 -15.35 0.60 17.54
N LEU A 439 -16.59 0.89 17.93
CA LEU A 439 -17.11 0.66 19.29
C LEU A 439 -17.59 -0.77 19.56
N LEU A 440 -17.97 -1.51 18.52
CA LEU A 440 -18.72 -2.78 18.66
C LEU A 440 -18.10 -3.97 17.94
N PHE A 441 -17.18 -3.75 17.00
CA PHE A 441 -16.57 -4.84 16.26
C PHE A 441 -15.80 -5.77 17.20
N LYS A 442 -16.21 -7.05 17.23
CA LYS A 442 -15.70 -8.12 18.10
C LYS A 442 -15.77 -7.85 19.61
N ILE A 443 -16.55 -6.86 20.03
CA ILE A 443 -16.88 -6.64 21.42
C ILE A 443 -18.25 -7.28 21.65
N GLU A 444 -18.31 -8.22 22.59
CA GLU A 444 -19.56 -8.85 23.06
C GLU A 444 -20.36 -7.90 23.96
N ASP A 445 -20.60 -6.67 23.50
CA ASP A 445 -21.52 -5.74 24.16
C ASP A 445 -22.91 -5.87 23.57
N PHE A 446 -23.64 -6.84 24.09
CA PHE A 446 -25.03 -7.09 23.74
C PHE A 446 -25.93 -5.89 24.07
N GLN A 447 -25.64 -5.16 25.15
CA GLN A 447 -26.49 -4.06 25.62
C GLN A 447 -26.44 -2.87 24.65
N LEU A 448 -25.23 -2.42 24.26
CA LEU A 448 -25.09 -1.32 23.31
C LEU A 448 -25.66 -1.67 21.93
N ARG A 449 -25.55 -2.94 21.50
CA ARG A 449 -26.20 -3.41 20.28
C ARG A 449 -27.72 -3.30 20.40
N ILE A 450 -28.32 -3.79 21.48
CA ILE A 450 -29.77 -3.66 21.72
C ILE A 450 -30.20 -2.19 21.70
N GLU A 451 -29.45 -1.30 22.35
CA GLU A 451 -29.71 0.14 22.35
C GLU A 451 -29.63 0.75 20.94
N ALA A 452 -28.64 0.36 20.15
CA ALA A 452 -28.49 0.80 18.76
C ALA A 452 -29.64 0.33 17.86
N ILE A 453 -30.12 -0.90 18.07
CA ILE A 453 -31.30 -1.43 17.38
C ILE A 453 -32.55 -0.65 17.79
N ASN A 454 -32.76 -0.45 19.09
CA ASN A 454 -33.90 0.30 19.62
C ASN A 454 -33.88 1.78 19.21
N ALA A 455 -32.70 2.34 18.92
CA ALA A 455 -32.56 3.69 18.37
C ALA A 455 -32.98 3.79 16.90
N GLY A 456 -33.23 2.66 16.22
CA GLY A 456 -33.67 2.61 14.82
C GLY A 456 -32.54 2.61 13.79
N ILE A 457 -31.30 2.28 14.20
CA ILE A 457 -30.15 2.28 13.28
C ILE A 457 -30.29 1.21 12.19
N ILE A 458 -30.76 0.01 12.54
CA ILE A 458 -31.02 -1.07 11.57
C ILE A 458 -32.07 -0.62 10.56
N ASP A 459 -33.19 -0.06 11.04
CA ASP A 459 -34.27 0.40 10.16
C ASP A 459 -33.77 1.47 9.18
N ALA A 460 -32.93 2.41 9.65
CA ALA A 460 -32.33 3.43 8.82
C ALA A 460 -31.36 2.86 7.76
N LEU A 461 -30.50 1.91 8.13
CA LEU A 461 -29.58 1.24 7.20
C LEU A 461 -30.34 0.42 6.16
N LEU A 462 -31.34 -0.37 6.57
CA LEU A 462 -32.19 -1.14 5.65
C LEU A 462 -32.95 -0.22 4.69
N HIS A 463 -33.41 0.95 5.14
CA HIS A 463 -34.02 1.96 4.28
C HIS A 463 -33.02 2.51 3.25
N ILE A 464 -31.78 2.83 3.66
CA ILE A 464 -30.71 3.24 2.74
C ILE A 464 -30.49 2.16 1.67
N PHE A 465 -30.30 0.90 2.10
CA PHE A 465 -30.04 -0.23 1.21
C PHE A 465 -31.19 -0.50 0.24
N ALA A 466 -32.44 -0.31 0.69
CA ALA A 466 -33.63 -0.52 -0.13
C ALA A 466 -33.83 0.55 -1.21
N SER A 467 -33.45 1.79 -0.94
CA SER A 467 -33.93 2.95 -1.72
C SER A 467 -32.83 3.79 -2.37
N ARG A 468 -31.63 3.89 -1.77
CA ARG A 468 -30.55 4.74 -2.25
C ARG A 468 -29.90 4.15 -3.49
N ASP A 469 -29.55 4.99 -4.44
CA ASP A 469 -28.71 4.59 -5.58
C ASP A 469 -27.46 3.87 -5.07
N LEU A 470 -27.13 2.73 -5.69
CA LEU A 470 -26.00 1.89 -5.29
C LEU A 470 -24.69 2.68 -5.33
N ASP A 471 -24.55 3.64 -6.24
CA ASP A 471 -23.35 4.47 -6.37
C ASP A 471 -23.08 5.35 -5.13
N TYR A 472 -24.07 5.56 -4.26
CA TYR A 472 -23.94 6.30 -3.00
C TYR A 472 -23.96 5.41 -1.75
N ILE A 473 -23.80 4.09 -1.91
CA ILE A 473 -23.68 3.13 -0.81
C ILE A 473 -22.24 2.64 -0.75
N SER A 474 -21.43 3.32 0.03
CA SER A 474 -20.03 3.00 0.25
C SER A 474 -19.83 1.95 1.36
N LYS A 475 -18.60 1.43 1.47
CA LYS A 475 -18.19 0.44 2.47
C LYS A 475 -18.60 0.78 3.93
N PRO A 476 -18.49 2.03 4.42
CA PRO A 476 -18.93 2.38 5.78
C PRO A 476 -20.34 1.95 6.15
N TYR A 477 -21.33 2.06 5.26
CA TYR A 477 -22.71 1.67 5.56
C TYR A 477 -22.84 0.17 5.81
N VAL A 478 -22.18 -0.64 4.98
CA VAL A 478 -22.28 -2.10 5.06
C VAL A 478 -21.52 -2.66 6.25
N VAL A 479 -20.36 -2.09 6.59
CA VAL A 479 -19.66 -2.45 7.84
C VAL A 479 -20.43 -1.97 9.08
N GLY A 480 -21.15 -0.85 8.98
CA GLY A 480 -22.06 -0.38 10.02
C GLY A 480 -23.25 -1.32 10.25
N PHE A 481 -23.70 -2.03 9.21
CA PHE A 481 -24.71 -3.09 9.36
C PHE A 481 -24.10 -4.39 9.89
N PHE A 482 -22.90 -4.75 9.40
CA PHE A 482 -22.20 -5.99 9.76
C PHE A 482 -22.06 -6.19 11.27
N ILE A 483 -21.83 -5.11 12.04
CA ILE A 483 -21.74 -5.17 13.50
C ILE A 483 -22.99 -5.70 14.19
N PHE A 484 -24.17 -5.73 13.56
CA PHE A 484 -25.37 -6.34 14.14
C PHE A 484 -25.45 -7.84 13.86
N THR A 485 -24.66 -8.33 12.92
CA THR A 485 -24.64 -9.73 12.48
C THR A 485 -23.43 -10.51 13.03
N HIS A 486 -22.34 -9.83 13.40
CA HIS A 486 -21.12 -10.46 13.93
C HIS A 486 -20.68 -9.89 15.30
N PRO A 487 -20.28 -10.71 16.29
CA PRO A 487 -20.37 -12.17 16.26
C PRO A 487 -21.83 -12.61 16.14
N TYR A 488 -22.05 -13.73 15.44
CA TYR A 488 -23.39 -14.25 15.20
C TYR A 488 -24.07 -14.59 16.54
N SER A 489 -25.37 -14.35 16.61
CA SER A 489 -26.14 -14.51 17.83
C SER A 489 -27.57 -14.86 17.48
N ILE A 490 -28.09 -15.96 18.03
CA ILE A 490 -29.44 -16.44 17.76
C ILE A 490 -30.48 -15.35 18.08
N PRO A 491 -30.47 -14.69 19.27
CA PRO A 491 -31.40 -13.61 19.56
C PRO A 491 -31.32 -12.43 18.59
N PHE A 492 -30.12 -12.02 18.18
CA PHE A 492 -29.97 -10.89 17.24
C PHE A 492 -30.40 -11.25 15.83
N SER A 493 -30.10 -12.47 15.38
CA SER A 493 -30.56 -12.97 14.09
C SER A 493 -32.09 -13.01 14.02
N GLN A 494 -32.77 -13.49 15.06
CA GLN A 494 -34.24 -13.46 15.14
C GLN A 494 -34.80 -12.04 15.09
N LEU A 495 -34.19 -11.10 15.82
CA LEU A 495 -34.57 -9.70 15.82
C LEU A 495 -34.37 -9.04 14.44
N LEU A 496 -33.24 -9.33 13.78
CA LEU A 496 -32.93 -8.87 12.43
C LEU A 496 -33.95 -9.37 11.42
N ILE A 497 -34.31 -10.66 11.47
CA ILE A 497 -35.31 -11.25 10.57
C ILE A 497 -36.68 -10.59 10.74
N GLY A 498 -37.06 -10.22 11.96
CA GLY A 498 -38.26 -9.42 12.22
C GLY A 498 -38.31 -8.08 11.49
N LYS A 499 -37.16 -7.56 11.01
CA LYS A 499 -37.05 -6.33 10.20
C LYS A 499 -37.12 -6.57 8.69
N SER A 500 -37.34 -7.81 8.25
CA SER A 500 -37.38 -8.20 6.82
C SER A 500 -36.15 -7.73 6.03
N PRO A 501 -34.93 -8.14 6.41
CA PRO A 501 -33.70 -7.53 5.90
C PRO A 501 -33.34 -8.00 4.48
N PHE A 502 -33.78 -9.19 4.06
CA PHE A 502 -33.31 -9.82 2.83
C PHE A 502 -33.53 -9.01 1.55
N PRO A 503 -34.72 -8.42 1.28
CA PRO A 503 -34.89 -7.63 0.06
C PRO A 503 -33.87 -6.49 -0.08
N SER A 504 -33.60 -5.78 1.02
CA SER A 504 -32.64 -4.68 1.05
C SER A 504 -31.19 -5.17 0.93
N LEU A 505 -30.82 -6.24 1.63
CA LEU A 505 -29.45 -6.80 1.57
C LEU A 505 -29.17 -7.41 0.18
N LEU A 506 -30.10 -8.17 -0.38
CA LEU A 506 -29.96 -8.82 -1.68
C LEU A 506 -29.87 -7.83 -2.85
N ARG A 507 -30.38 -6.59 -2.69
CA ARG A 507 -30.17 -5.51 -3.66
C ARG A 507 -28.70 -5.10 -3.75
N LEU A 508 -27.94 -5.17 -2.66
CA LEU A 508 -26.52 -4.78 -2.65
C LEU A 508 -25.61 -5.83 -3.29
N LEU A 509 -26.09 -7.04 -3.56
CA LEU A 509 -25.34 -8.02 -4.35
C LEU A 509 -25.17 -7.62 -5.82
N ASP A 510 -25.94 -6.62 -6.29
CA ASP A 510 -25.82 -6.01 -7.62
C ASP A 510 -24.81 -4.84 -7.65
N HIS A 511 -24.10 -4.58 -6.54
CA HIS A 511 -23.16 -3.47 -6.41
C HIS A 511 -21.86 -3.70 -7.20
N LYS A 512 -21.28 -2.61 -7.73
CA LYS A 512 -20.07 -2.66 -8.58
C LYS A 512 -18.75 -2.87 -7.81
N ASP A 513 -18.72 -2.44 -6.56
CA ASP A 513 -17.60 -2.66 -5.64
C ASP A 513 -17.74 -4.03 -4.97
N GLU A 514 -16.81 -4.94 -5.28
CA GLU A 514 -16.77 -6.30 -4.76
C GLU A 514 -16.58 -6.33 -3.23
N GLN A 515 -15.96 -5.32 -2.61
CA GLN A 515 -15.84 -5.28 -1.16
C GLN A 515 -17.20 -5.02 -0.49
N VAL A 516 -18.06 -4.21 -1.12
CA VAL A 516 -19.42 -3.98 -0.62
C VAL A 516 -20.24 -5.27 -0.71
N VAL A 517 -20.11 -5.99 -1.83
CA VAL A 517 -20.76 -7.29 -2.03
C VAL A 517 -20.29 -8.29 -0.97
N CYS A 518 -18.98 -8.40 -0.74
CA CYS A 518 -18.37 -9.30 0.25
C CYS A 518 -18.90 -9.05 1.67
N GLU A 519 -18.92 -7.80 2.13
CA GLU A 519 -19.34 -7.46 3.51
C GLU A 519 -20.85 -7.72 3.72
N ILE A 520 -21.67 -7.51 2.69
CA ILE A 520 -23.11 -7.80 2.76
C ILE A 520 -23.38 -9.30 2.68
N LEU A 521 -22.66 -10.02 1.84
CA LEU A 521 -22.75 -11.47 1.76
C LEU A 521 -22.38 -12.11 3.11
N ALA A 522 -21.29 -11.63 3.74
CA ALA A 522 -20.92 -12.04 5.10
C ALA A 522 -22.01 -11.71 6.12
N SER A 523 -22.67 -10.54 6.00
CA SER A 523 -23.81 -10.19 6.87
C SER A 523 -25.02 -11.12 6.70
N ILE A 524 -25.33 -11.52 5.46
CA ILE A 524 -26.40 -12.48 5.15
C ILE A 524 -26.02 -13.85 5.72
N ASP A 525 -24.79 -14.29 5.48
CA ASP A 525 -24.29 -15.59 5.93
C ASP A 525 -24.34 -15.69 7.46
N ASN A 526 -23.87 -14.67 8.19
CA ASN A 526 -24.00 -14.58 9.65
C ASN A 526 -25.45 -14.74 10.14
N ILE A 527 -26.42 -14.12 9.46
CA ILE A 527 -27.85 -14.23 9.80
C ILE A 527 -28.34 -15.67 9.59
N ILE A 528 -27.98 -16.26 8.44
CA ILE A 528 -28.36 -17.63 8.06
C ILE A 528 -27.72 -18.65 9.00
N TYR A 529 -26.41 -18.58 9.22
CA TYR A 529 -25.67 -19.43 10.14
C TYR A 529 -26.28 -19.43 11.55
N ALA A 530 -26.58 -18.24 12.10
CA ALA A 530 -27.25 -18.13 13.40
C ALA A 530 -28.62 -18.82 13.44
N GLY A 531 -29.38 -18.78 12.34
CA GLY A 531 -30.66 -19.50 12.22
C GLY A 531 -30.48 -21.02 12.20
N ALA A 532 -29.42 -21.50 11.58
CA ALA A 532 -29.12 -22.92 11.45
C ALA A 532 -28.72 -23.55 12.78
N ILE A 533 -27.80 -22.93 13.53
CA ILE A 533 -27.32 -23.45 14.82
C ILE A 533 -28.41 -23.43 15.91
N GLY A 534 -29.44 -22.59 15.75
CA GLY A 534 -30.55 -22.47 16.69
C GLY A 534 -31.72 -23.45 16.47
N THR A 535 -31.64 -24.35 15.47
CA THR A 535 -32.77 -25.20 15.06
C THR A 535 -32.34 -26.62 14.68
N GLU A 536 -33.28 -27.58 14.74
CA GLU A 536 -32.99 -28.99 14.44
C GLU A 536 -32.51 -29.19 13.00
N LEU A 537 -31.44 -29.99 12.83
CA LEU A 537 -30.79 -30.23 11.54
C LEU A 537 -31.74 -30.84 10.50
N THR A 538 -32.64 -31.73 10.91
CA THR A 538 -33.59 -32.45 10.03
C THR A 538 -34.72 -31.56 9.51
N SER A 539 -34.92 -30.38 10.10
CA SER A 539 -35.97 -29.43 9.71
C SER A 539 -35.51 -28.51 8.58
N GLN A 540 -36.45 -27.96 7.82
CA GLN A 540 -36.16 -26.88 6.88
C GLN A 540 -35.50 -25.69 7.62
N HIS A 541 -34.56 -25.01 6.97
CA HIS A 541 -33.94 -23.81 7.56
C HIS A 541 -35.01 -22.75 7.90
N PRO A 542 -35.03 -22.17 9.12
CA PRO A 542 -36.09 -21.26 9.56
C PRO A 542 -36.25 -20.02 8.68
N TYR A 543 -35.17 -19.60 8.01
CA TYR A 543 -35.16 -18.42 7.15
C TYR A 543 -35.22 -18.74 5.64
N TYR A 544 -35.35 -20.02 5.26
CA TYR A 544 -35.41 -20.45 3.86
C TYR A 544 -36.53 -19.73 3.10
N THR A 545 -37.76 -19.79 3.60
CA THR A 545 -38.93 -19.21 2.93
C THR A 545 -38.77 -17.71 2.72
N GLY A 546 -38.27 -16.98 3.73
CA GLY A 546 -38.02 -15.55 3.65
C GLY A 546 -36.98 -15.21 2.58
N LEU A 547 -35.82 -15.87 2.60
CA LEU A 547 -34.76 -15.63 1.62
C LEU A 547 -35.19 -16.02 0.19
N ALA A 548 -35.81 -17.18 0.03
CA ALA A 548 -36.26 -17.70 -1.27
C ALA A 548 -37.35 -16.80 -1.88
N SER A 549 -38.32 -16.33 -1.08
CA SER A 549 -39.37 -15.41 -1.57
C SER A 549 -38.82 -14.06 -2.04
N ALA A 550 -37.65 -13.65 -1.54
CA ALA A 550 -36.94 -12.45 -1.98
C ALA A 550 -36.00 -12.69 -3.18
N GLY A 551 -35.99 -13.89 -3.77
CA GLY A 551 -35.09 -14.27 -4.87
C GLY A 551 -33.63 -14.43 -4.44
N GLY A 552 -33.38 -14.70 -3.15
CA GLY A 552 -32.03 -14.75 -2.60
C GLY A 552 -31.21 -15.94 -3.08
N ILE A 553 -31.84 -17.08 -3.35
CA ILE A 553 -31.15 -18.30 -3.80
C ILE A 553 -30.45 -18.05 -5.14
N GLU A 554 -31.19 -17.51 -6.11
CA GLU A 554 -30.70 -17.23 -7.45
C GLU A 554 -29.68 -16.08 -7.44
N LYS A 555 -29.90 -15.05 -6.61
CA LYS A 555 -28.98 -13.91 -6.49
C LYS A 555 -27.63 -14.32 -5.90
N ILE A 556 -27.63 -15.07 -4.80
CA ILE A 556 -26.38 -15.54 -4.17
C ILE A 556 -25.65 -16.50 -5.12
N TYR A 557 -26.37 -17.40 -5.80
CA TYR A 557 -25.75 -18.27 -6.80
C TYR A 557 -25.16 -17.48 -7.99
N SER A 558 -25.82 -16.41 -8.44
CA SER A 558 -25.27 -15.50 -9.45
C SER A 558 -23.95 -14.87 -9.00
N VAL A 559 -23.81 -14.46 -7.73
CA VAL A 559 -22.54 -13.95 -7.17
C VAL A 559 -21.47 -15.05 -7.21
N PHE A 560 -21.79 -16.23 -6.69
CA PHE A 560 -20.91 -17.42 -6.72
C PHE A 560 -20.37 -17.72 -8.13
N LYS A 561 -21.22 -17.60 -9.17
CA LYS A 561 -20.83 -17.87 -10.56
C LYS A 561 -19.97 -16.79 -11.20
N LYS A 562 -20.21 -15.51 -10.86
CA LYS A 562 -19.61 -14.36 -11.55
C LYS A 562 -18.27 -13.97 -10.97
N THR A 563 -18.09 -14.14 -9.67
CA THR A 563 -16.88 -13.69 -8.99
C THR A 563 -15.73 -14.68 -9.18
N THR A 564 -14.51 -14.17 -9.31
CA THR A 564 -13.28 -14.96 -9.22
C THR A 564 -12.62 -14.85 -7.85
N ASP A 565 -13.18 -14.02 -6.96
CA ASP A 565 -12.66 -13.78 -5.63
C ASP A 565 -13.15 -14.85 -4.65
N GLN A 566 -12.22 -15.59 -4.05
CA GLN A 566 -12.52 -16.61 -3.04
C GLN A 566 -13.30 -16.04 -1.84
N TYR A 567 -13.11 -14.76 -1.51
CA TYR A 567 -13.84 -14.08 -0.45
C TYR A 567 -15.35 -13.93 -0.72
N ASN A 568 -15.77 -14.05 -1.99
CA ASN A 568 -17.19 -14.08 -2.37
C ASN A 568 -17.66 -15.51 -2.70
N ILE A 569 -16.82 -16.35 -3.29
CA ILE A 569 -17.16 -17.74 -3.64
C ILE A 569 -17.49 -18.56 -2.39
N VAL A 570 -16.61 -18.54 -1.40
CA VAL A 570 -16.73 -19.41 -0.22
C VAL A 570 -17.97 -19.08 0.61
N PRO A 571 -18.21 -17.81 1.03
CA PRO A 571 -19.42 -17.48 1.79
C PRO A 571 -20.71 -17.69 0.98
N SER A 572 -20.69 -17.54 -0.34
CA SER A 572 -21.87 -17.82 -1.17
C SER A 572 -22.24 -19.31 -1.13
N ALA A 573 -21.24 -20.19 -1.27
CA ALA A 573 -21.45 -21.64 -1.21
C ALA A 573 -21.91 -22.08 0.18
N ILE A 574 -21.29 -21.53 1.24
CA ILE A 574 -21.67 -21.77 2.64
C ILE A 574 -23.11 -21.38 2.88
N CYS A 575 -23.48 -20.14 2.55
CA CYS A 575 -24.82 -19.59 2.76
C CYS A 575 -25.89 -20.41 2.04
N LEU A 576 -25.65 -20.77 0.77
CA LEU A 576 -26.57 -21.61 0.00
C LEU A 576 -26.68 -23.03 0.59
N GLY A 577 -25.56 -23.62 0.99
CA GLY A 577 -25.56 -24.95 1.62
C GLY A 577 -26.31 -24.99 2.95
N ILE A 578 -26.23 -23.93 3.74
CA ILE A 578 -26.96 -23.83 5.01
C ILE A 578 -28.44 -23.55 4.78
N VAL A 579 -28.79 -22.55 3.95
CA VAL A 579 -30.20 -22.14 3.81
C VAL A 579 -31.04 -23.19 3.08
N LEU A 580 -30.44 -24.00 2.21
CA LEU A 580 -31.09 -25.12 1.52
C LEU A 580 -31.12 -26.41 2.37
N ARG A 581 -30.96 -26.30 3.71
CA ARG A 581 -31.07 -27.41 4.64
C ARG A 581 -32.36 -28.21 4.42
N ALA A 582 -32.20 -29.53 4.28
CA ALA A 582 -33.27 -30.48 4.00
C ALA A 582 -34.08 -30.20 2.71
N GLN A 583 -33.63 -29.28 1.84
CA GLN A 583 -34.24 -28.99 0.54
C GLN A 583 -33.44 -29.61 -0.58
N GLU A 584 -34.11 -30.11 -1.61
CA GLU A 584 -33.44 -30.54 -2.84
C GLU A 584 -33.00 -29.32 -3.65
N ILE A 585 -31.71 -29.23 -4.01
CA ILE A 585 -31.24 -28.26 -4.99
C ILE A 585 -31.60 -28.79 -6.37
N LYS A 586 -32.73 -28.37 -6.94
CA LYS A 586 -33.27 -28.97 -8.19
C LYS A 586 -32.34 -28.80 -9.39
N ASP A 587 -31.68 -27.65 -9.50
CA ASP A 587 -30.67 -27.43 -10.54
C ASP A 587 -29.43 -28.28 -10.24
N SER A 588 -29.20 -29.30 -11.06
CA SER A 588 -28.08 -30.24 -10.89
C SER A 588 -26.73 -29.58 -11.07
N THR A 589 -26.63 -28.53 -11.87
CA THR A 589 -25.38 -27.80 -12.10
C THR A 589 -25.03 -27.01 -10.86
N MET A 590 -25.98 -26.21 -10.36
CA MET A 590 -25.86 -25.47 -9.11
C MET A 590 -25.49 -26.39 -7.95
N ARG A 591 -26.19 -27.52 -7.83
CA ARG A 591 -25.96 -28.50 -6.76
C ARG A 591 -24.53 -29.03 -6.76
N LYS A 592 -24.03 -29.46 -7.92
CA LYS A 592 -22.68 -30.02 -8.06
C LYS A 592 -21.61 -28.98 -7.74
N GLU A 593 -21.74 -27.78 -8.28
CA GLU A 593 -20.75 -26.72 -8.10
C GLU A 593 -20.65 -26.26 -6.63
N ILE A 594 -21.79 -26.09 -5.94
CA ILE A 594 -21.81 -25.73 -4.52
C ILE A 594 -21.19 -26.85 -3.67
N ILE A 595 -21.58 -28.11 -3.91
CA ILE A 595 -21.03 -29.26 -3.17
C ILE A 595 -19.51 -29.37 -3.37
N GLU A 596 -19.03 -29.22 -4.60
CA GLU A 596 -17.59 -29.28 -4.90
C GLU A 596 -16.81 -28.17 -4.18
N GLN A 597 -17.32 -26.94 -4.21
CA GLN A 597 -16.70 -25.83 -3.48
C GLN A 597 -16.67 -26.11 -1.97
N LEU A 598 -17.79 -26.53 -1.37
CA LEU A 598 -17.86 -26.83 0.06
C LEU A 598 -16.87 -27.94 0.44
N LYS A 599 -16.79 -29.02 -0.35
CA LYS A 599 -15.81 -30.10 -0.17
C LYS A 599 -14.37 -29.58 -0.16
N SER A 600 -14.04 -28.60 -1.01
CA SER A 600 -12.69 -28.02 -1.04
C SER A 600 -12.37 -27.17 0.20
N THR A 601 -13.38 -26.71 0.93
CA THR A 601 -13.27 -25.79 2.08
C THR A 601 -13.37 -26.51 3.45
N VAL A 602 -13.61 -27.82 3.50
CA VAL A 602 -13.81 -28.55 4.78
C VAL A 602 -12.57 -28.64 5.67
N ASP A 603 -11.40 -28.32 5.12
CA ASP A 603 -10.11 -28.28 5.81
C ASP A 603 -9.45 -26.89 5.71
N ASP A 604 -10.27 -25.84 5.57
CA ASP A 604 -9.80 -24.46 5.53
C ASP A 604 -8.95 -24.14 6.79
N PRO A 605 -7.81 -23.43 6.65
CA PRO A 605 -7.01 -23.02 7.81
C PRO A 605 -7.78 -22.10 8.76
N ASP A 606 -8.73 -21.30 8.28
CA ASP A 606 -9.61 -20.51 9.12
C ASP A 606 -10.68 -21.40 9.79
N GLU A 607 -10.72 -21.35 11.12
CA GLU A 607 -11.61 -22.20 11.92
C GLU A 607 -13.09 -21.90 11.71
N GLU A 608 -13.47 -20.64 11.53
CA GLU A 608 -14.86 -20.23 11.34
C GLU A 608 -15.35 -20.76 9.98
N THR A 609 -14.61 -20.44 8.91
CA THR A 609 -14.89 -20.91 7.54
C THR A 609 -14.95 -22.44 7.46
N ARG A 610 -14.01 -23.13 8.10
CA ARG A 610 -13.99 -24.59 8.15
C ARG A 610 -15.24 -25.17 8.82
N ASN A 611 -15.62 -24.62 9.97
CA ASN A 611 -16.79 -25.08 10.73
C ASN A 611 -18.09 -24.81 9.98
N GLU A 612 -18.20 -23.65 9.35
CA GLU A 612 -19.32 -23.25 8.51
C GLU A 612 -19.49 -24.18 7.31
N SER A 613 -18.41 -24.45 6.55
CA SER A 613 -18.47 -25.37 5.41
C SER A 613 -18.91 -26.79 5.81
N ARG A 614 -18.40 -27.29 6.95
CA ARG A 614 -18.83 -28.59 7.51
C ARG A 614 -20.32 -28.58 7.85
N LEU A 615 -20.83 -27.50 8.46
CA LEU A 615 -22.26 -27.36 8.74
C LEU A 615 -23.08 -27.30 7.44
N SER A 616 -22.64 -26.57 6.42
CA SER A 616 -23.31 -26.49 5.11
C SER A 616 -23.50 -27.87 4.48
N LEU A 617 -22.46 -28.71 4.48
CA LEU A 617 -22.56 -30.08 3.96
C LEU A 617 -23.53 -30.94 4.78
N LYS A 618 -23.50 -30.84 6.11
CA LYS A 618 -24.47 -31.52 6.98
C LYS A 618 -25.90 -31.11 6.67
N CYS A 619 -26.14 -29.81 6.51
CA CYS A 619 -27.45 -29.25 6.17
C CYS A 619 -27.98 -29.79 4.83
N LEU A 620 -27.14 -29.80 3.79
CA LEU A 620 -27.52 -30.33 2.48
C LEU A 620 -27.78 -31.84 2.52
N SER A 621 -26.99 -32.60 3.28
CA SER A 621 -27.10 -34.07 3.37
C SER A 621 -28.41 -34.57 3.98
N GLN A 622 -29.21 -33.70 4.59
CA GLN A 622 -30.54 -34.04 5.09
C GLN A 622 -31.54 -34.34 3.97
N ASN A 623 -31.23 -33.92 2.74
CA ASN A 623 -31.95 -34.34 1.54
C ASN A 623 -31.19 -35.45 0.80
N GLN A 624 -31.89 -36.51 0.41
CA GLN A 624 -31.27 -37.71 -0.18
C GLN A 624 -30.59 -37.46 -1.54
N VAL A 625 -31.12 -36.56 -2.36
CA VAL A 625 -30.53 -36.25 -3.68
C VAL A 625 -29.19 -35.53 -3.49
N ASN A 626 -29.18 -34.49 -2.65
CA ASN A 626 -27.96 -33.78 -2.31
C ASN A 626 -26.94 -34.71 -1.64
N LYS A 627 -27.38 -35.55 -0.69
CA LYS A 627 -26.53 -36.52 0.01
C LYS A 627 -25.81 -37.44 -0.96
N THR A 628 -26.51 -37.95 -1.96
CA THR A 628 -25.93 -38.83 -2.99
C THR A 628 -24.80 -38.13 -3.75
N ASP A 629 -25.00 -36.86 -4.12
CA ASP A 629 -23.95 -36.07 -4.79
C ASP A 629 -22.79 -35.70 -3.84
N ILE A 630 -23.06 -35.50 -2.54
CA ILE A 630 -22.03 -35.27 -1.52
C ILE A 630 -21.18 -36.54 -1.32
N GLU A 631 -21.77 -37.72 -1.19
CA GLU A 631 -21.05 -38.98 -0.95
C GLU A 631 -20.37 -39.53 -2.22
N SER A 632 -20.62 -38.92 -3.38
CA SER A 632 -19.95 -39.26 -4.63
C SER A 632 -18.42 -39.18 -4.49
N ASN A 633 -17.72 -40.09 -5.18
CA ASN A 633 -16.27 -40.27 -5.11
C ASN A 633 -15.73 -40.65 -3.72
N GLY A 634 -16.57 -41.20 -2.84
CA GLY A 634 -16.16 -41.71 -1.53
C GLY A 634 -15.91 -40.63 -0.48
N PHE A 635 -16.41 -39.41 -0.70
CA PHE A 635 -16.30 -38.34 0.29
C PHE A 635 -17.19 -38.65 1.51
N ILE A 636 -16.63 -38.52 2.71
CA ILE A 636 -17.33 -38.75 3.97
C ILE A 636 -17.78 -37.40 4.53
N ILE A 637 -19.07 -37.26 4.83
CA ILE A 637 -19.62 -36.05 5.44
C ILE A 637 -18.95 -35.85 6.82
N PRO A 638 -18.30 -34.71 7.07
CA PRO A 638 -17.64 -34.44 8.35
C PRO A 638 -18.60 -34.55 9.54
N GLU A 639 -18.14 -35.13 10.65
CA GLU A 639 -18.90 -35.28 11.90
C GLU A 639 -19.32 -33.97 12.53
#